data_AF-A0A534GY47-F1
#
_entry.id   AF-A0A534GY47-F1
#
_cell.length_a   1.000
_cell.length_b   1.000
_cell.length_c   1.000
_cell.angle_alpha   90.00
_cell.angle_beta   90.00
_cell.angle_gamma   90.00
#
_symmetry.space_group_name_H-M   'P 1'
#
loop_
_entity.id
_entity.type
_entity.pdbx_description
1 polymer ?
#
loop_
_entity_poly.entity_id
_entity_poly.type
_entity_poly.pdbx_seq_one_letter_code
_entity_poly.pdbx_strand_id
1 'polypeptide(L)'
;MREDLERTYDDHAQPLAILVPSYKEEIGVVRCALLSAALQEYPGRRVALLIDDPPHPQHAGSIAALTALRELPHQLQALFDAAATDFVEAEHAYHSRRSRT
;
A
#
# COMPACT_ATOMS: atom_id res chain seq x y z
N MET A 1 0.40 -21.37 -12.02
CA MET A 1 0.60 -20.51 -10.81
C MET A 1 1.66 -19.44 -11.00
N ARG A 2 2.94 -19.75 -11.30
CA ARG A 2 3.93 -18.70 -11.67
C ARG A 2 3.69 -18.10 -13.05
N GLU A 3 3.38 -18.94 -14.04
CA GLU A 3 3.07 -18.49 -15.41
C GLU A 3 1.82 -17.58 -15.46
N ASP A 4 0.82 -17.83 -14.61
CA ASP A 4 -0.38 -16.97 -14.50
C ASP A 4 -0.04 -15.61 -13.89
N LEU A 5 0.89 -15.60 -12.94
CA LEU A 5 1.37 -14.39 -12.30
C LEU A 5 2.20 -13.55 -13.28
N GLU A 6 3.16 -14.18 -13.95
CA GLU A 6 3.98 -13.56 -15.01
C GLU A 6 3.08 -12.95 -16.08
N ARG A 7 2.05 -13.67 -16.56
CA ARG A 7 1.07 -13.12 -17.51
C ARG A 7 0.28 -11.92 -16.96
N THR A 8 -0.06 -11.92 -15.66
CA THR A 8 -0.73 -10.78 -15.02
C THR A 8 0.18 -9.56 -14.88
N TYR A 9 1.50 -9.78 -14.77
CA TYR A 9 2.50 -8.71 -14.74
C TYR A 9 2.90 -8.22 -16.14
N ASP A 10 2.89 -9.11 -17.15
CA ASP A 10 3.23 -8.80 -18.54
C ASP A 10 2.08 -8.13 -19.31
N ASP A 11 0.83 -8.52 -19.03
CA ASP A 11 -0.37 -7.86 -19.56
C ASP A 11 -0.82 -6.71 -18.65
N HIS A 12 -1.52 -5.70 -19.19
CA HIS A 12 -2.11 -4.62 -18.40
C HIS A 12 -3.19 -5.15 -17.45
N ALA A 13 -2.80 -5.56 -16.24
CA ALA A 13 -3.73 -5.97 -15.20
C ALA A 13 -4.76 -4.88 -14.92
N GLN A 14 -5.99 -5.31 -14.67
CA GLN A 14 -7.05 -4.40 -14.27
C GLN A 14 -6.72 -3.77 -12.91
N PRO A 15 -7.00 -2.48 -12.69
CA PRO A 15 -6.80 -1.87 -11.38
C PRO A 15 -7.54 -2.62 -10.27
N LEU A 16 -6.86 -2.91 -9.16
CA LEU A 16 -7.44 -3.59 -7.99
C LEU A 16 -7.49 -2.65 -6.79
N ALA A 17 -8.65 -2.51 -6.16
CA ALA A 17 -8.80 -1.81 -4.89
C ALA A 17 -8.99 -2.81 -3.75
N ILE A 18 -8.17 -2.70 -2.70
CA ILE A 18 -8.28 -3.49 -1.48
C ILE A 18 -8.70 -2.54 -0.35
N LEU A 19 -9.85 -2.83 0.25
CA LEU A 19 -10.38 -2.06 1.38
C LEU A 19 -10.09 -2.81 2.67
N VAL A 20 -9.42 -2.15 3.62
CA VAL A 20 -9.10 -2.70 4.94
C VAL A 20 -9.94 -1.94 5.97
N PRO A 21 -11.06 -2.51 6.46
CA PRO A 21 -11.84 -1.89 7.52
C PRO A 21 -11.15 -2.00 8.87
N SER A 22 -11.35 -0.98 9.71
CA SER A 22 -10.80 -0.88 11.06
C SER A 22 -11.78 -0.14 11.97
N TYR A 23 -12.14 -0.76 13.09
CA TYR A 23 -12.82 -0.16 14.24
C TYR A 23 -12.08 -0.47 15.56
N LYS A 24 -11.44 0.56 16.12
CA LYS A 24 -10.74 0.51 17.43
C LYS A 24 -9.72 -0.62 17.59
N GLU A 25 -9.18 -1.18 16.51
CA GLU A 25 -8.11 -2.17 16.63
C GLU A 25 -6.80 -1.53 17.08
N GLU A 26 -5.96 -2.35 17.68
CA GLU A 26 -4.59 -1.98 18.00
C GLU A 26 -3.80 -1.66 16.72
N ILE A 27 -3.00 -0.60 16.76
CA ILE A 27 -2.27 -0.13 15.57
C ILE A 27 -1.36 -1.20 14.94
N GLY A 28 -0.82 -2.11 15.76
CA GLY A 28 -0.02 -3.23 15.27
C GLY A 28 -0.81 -4.19 14.38
N VAL A 29 -2.10 -4.42 14.69
CA VAL A 29 -3.00 -5.28 13.90
C VAL A 29 -3.30 -4.62 12.56
N VAL A 30 -3.66 -3.33 12.57
CA VAL A 30 -3.94 -2.57 11.35
C VAL A 30 -2.70 -2.49 10.46
N ARG A 31 -1.52 -2.27 11.04
CA ARG A 31 -0.24 -2.27 10.31
C ARG A 31 0.03 -3.61 9.63
N CYS A 32 -0.16 -4.71 10.33
CA CYS A 32 -0.01 -6.05 9.74
C CYS A 32 -0.99 -6.26 8.58
N ALA A 33 -2.27 -5.90 8.76
CA ALA A 33 -3.28 -6.03 7.71
C ALA A 33 -2.93 -5.20 6.45
N LEU A 34 -2.53 -3.94 6.63
CA LEU A 34 -2.11 -3.08 5.53
C LEU A 34 -0.86 -3.62 4.81
N LEU A 35 0.14 -4.11 5.55
CA LEU A 35 1.32 -4.74 4.96
C LEU A 35 0.94 -6.00 4.17
N SER A 36 0.10 -6.87 4.72
CA SER A 36 -0.38 -8.08 4.04
C SER A 36 -1.14 -7.77 2.75
N ALA A 37 -1.94 -6.69 2.73
CA ALA A 37 -2.64 -6.23 1.53
C ALA A 37 -1.68 -5.58 0.51
N ALA A 38 -0.77 -4.73 0.98
CA ALA A 38 0.16 -3.98 0.15
C ALA A 38 1.23 -4.86 -0.49
N LEU A 39 1.56 -6.02 0.08
CA LEU A 39 2.57 -6.95 -0.43
C LEU A 39 1.99 -8.10 -1.26
N GLN A 40 0.68 -8.09 -1.56
CA GLN A 40 0.09 -9.07 -2.48
C GLN A 40 0.73 -8.98 -3.87
N GLU A 41 0.98 -10.13 -4.50
CA GLU A 41 1.53 -10.21 -5.85
C GLU A 41 0.45 -9.91 -6.91
N TYR A 42 0.06 -8.64 -7.02
CA TYR A 42 -0.87 -8.15 -8.04
C TYR A 42 -0.50 -6.72 -8.46
N PRO A 43 -0.18 -6.47 -9.74
CA PRO A 43 0.21 -5.14 -10.21
C PRO A 43 -0.99 -4.18 -10.21
N GLY A 44 -0.73 -2.86 -10.08
CA GLY A 44 -1.80 -1.85 -10.13
C GLY A 44 -2.79 -1.88 -8.95
N ARG A 45 -2.39 -2.44 -7.80
CA ARG A 45 -3.19 -2.48 -6.57
C ARG A 45 -3.18 -1.14 -5.82
N ARG A 46 -4.30 -0.81 -5.18
CA ARG A 46 -4.46 0.33 -4.27
C ARG A 46 -5.07 -0.16 -2.96
N VAL A 47 -4.43 0.13 -1.84
CA VAL A 47 -4.91 -0.25 -0.51
C VAL A 47 -5.45 0.99 0.18
N ALA A 48 -6.68 0.92 0.68
CA ALA A 48 -7.30 1.99 1.44
C ALA A 48 -7.70 1.49 2.84
N LEU A 49 -7.27 2.21 3.88
CA LEU A 49 -7.70 2.01 5.26
C LEU A 49 -9.05 2.71 5.45
N LEU A 50 -10.09 1.97 5.86
CA LEU A 50 -11.36 2.54 6.28
C LEU A 50 -11.37 2.61 7.80
N ILE A 51 -11.54 3.82 8.33
CA ILE A 51 -11.52 4.09 9.77
C ILE A 51 -12.95 4.37 10.22
N ASP A 52 -13.53 3.44 10.98
CA ASP A 52 -14.89 3.53 11.50
C ASP A 52 -14.93 4.15 12.93
N ASP A 53 -13.79 4.63 13.42
CA ASP A 53 -13.69 5.30 14.71
C ASP A 53 -14.46 6.63 14.73
N PRO A 54 -15.05 7.02 15.87
CA PRO A 54 -15.69 8.33 16.02
C PRO A 54 -14.72 9.45 15.62
N PRO A 55 -15.12 10.39 14.74
CA PRO A 55 -14.20 11.38 14.17
C PRO A 55 -13.66 12.38 15.20
N HIS A 56 -14.32 12.52 16.35
CA HIS A 56 -13.99 13.42 17.45
C HIS A 56 -13.97 12.67 18.79
N PRO A 57 -12.93 11.87 19.06
CA PRO A 57 -12.82 11.16 20.33
C PRO A 57 -12.55 12.12 21.48
N GLN A 58 -13.10 11.83 22.67
CA GLN A 58 -13.03 12.73 23.83
C GLN A 58 -11.81 12.44 24.74
N HIS A 59 -11.20 11.27 24.60
CA HIS A 59 -10.10 10.83 25.46
C HIS A 59 -8.76 10.95 24.75
N ALA A 60 -7.73 11.43 25.46
CA ALA A 60 -6.39 11.62 24.90
C ALA A 60 -5.82 10.36 24.21
N GLY A 61 -6.04 9.17 24.80
CA GLY A 61 -5.60 7.91 24.20
C GLY A 61 -6.29 7.61 22.86
N SER A 62 -7.60 7.85 22.77
CA SER A 62 -8.35 7.66 21.53
C SER A 62 -8.00 8.70 20.46
N ILE A 63 -7.69 9.95 20.86
CA ILE A 63 -7.17 10.99 19.96
C ILE A 63 -5.82 10.55 19.37
N ALA A 64 -4.91 10.06 20.22
CA ALA A 64 -3.60 9.57 19.78
C ALA A 64 -3.74 8.36 18.84
N ALA A 65 -4.58 7.39 19.19
CA ALA A 65 -4.84 6.21 18.37
C ALA A 65 -5.40 6.57 16.98
N LEU A 66 -6.44 7.41 16.93
CA LEU A 66 -7.03 7.88 15.66
C LEU A 66 -6.03 8.66 14.81
N THR A 67 -5.19 9.48 15.44
CA THR A 67 -4.13 10.23 14.73
C THR A 67 -3.12 9.25 14.12
N ALA A 68 -2.67 8.26 14.90
CA ALA A 68 -1.71 7.27 14.43
C ALA A 68 -2.30 6.39 13.30
N LEU A 69 -3.57 6.00 13.37
CA LEU A 69 -4.27 5.28 12.29
C LEU A 69 -4.35 6.09 11.00
N ARG A 70 -4.62 7.41 11.08
CA ARG A 70 -4.67 8.29 9.91
C ARG A 70 -3.30 8.48 9.24
N GLU A 71 -2.23 8.50 10.02
CA GLU A 71 -0.87 8.64 9.51
C GLU A 71 -0.28 7.33 8.96
N LEU A 72 -0.77 6.18 9.42
CA LEU A 72 -0.18 4.88 9.10
C LEU A 72 -0.09 4.59 7.58
N PRO A 73 -1.11 4.85 6.74
CA PRO A 73 -0.99 4.65 5.29
C PRO A 73 0.14 5.49 4.67
N HIS A 74 0.31 6.75 5.09
CA HIS A 74 1.37 7.62 4.58
C HIS A 74 2.75 7.13 5.00
N GLN A 75 2.91 6.69 6.25
CA GLN A 75 4.17 6.13 6.74
C GLN A 75 4.57 4.87 5.97
N LEU A 76 3.61 3.99 5.67
CA LEU A 76 3.86 2.79 4.87
C LEU A 76 4.17 3.14 3.41
N GLN A 77 3.46 4.10 2.81
CA GLN A 77 3.74 4.55 1.45
C GLN A 77 5.17 5.11 1.35
N ALA A 78 5.58 5.97 2.28
CA ALA A 78 6.94 6.51 2.31
C ALA A 78 8.00 5.42 2.46
N LEU A 79 7.73 4.37 3.25
CA LEU A 79 8.61 3.21 3.38
C LEU A 79 8.75 2.46 2.05
N PHE A 80 7.65 2.27 1.31
CA PHE A 80 7.66 1.59 0.02
C PHE A 80 8.33 2.43 -1.07
N ASP A 81 8.07 3.73 -1.12
CA ASP A 81 8.67 4.64 -2.08
C ASP A 81 10.20 4.69 -1.92
N ALA A 82 10.68 4.77 -0.67
CA ALA A 82 12.10 4.70 -0.37
C ALA A 82 12.73 3.38 -0.86
N ALA A 83 12.05 2.24 -0.62
CA ALA A 83 12.54 0.94 -1.09
C ALA A 83 12.45 0.76 -2.62
N ALA A 84 11.50 1.43 -3.28
CA ALA A 84 11.26 1.31 -4.71
C ALA A 84 12.15 2.22 -5.57
N THR A 85 12.72 3.28 -4.99
CA THR A 85 13.45 4.35 -5.70
C THR A 85 14.47 3.78 -6.70
N ASP A 86 15.41 2.96 -6.25
CA ASP A 86 16.48 2.40 -7.09
C ASP A 86 15.92 1.53 -8.25
N PHE A 87 14.84 0.79 -8.00
CA PHE A 87 14.21 -0.07 -9.00
C PHE A 87 13.49 0.73 -10.08
N VAL A 88 12.77 1.77 -9.68
CA VAL A 88 12.07 2.68 -10.58
C VAL A 88 13.08 3.42 -11.47
N GLU A 89 14.19 3.89 -10.90
CA GLU A 89 15.28 4.52 -11.67
C GLU A 89 15.90 3.55 -12.69
N ALA A 90 16.16 2.31 -12.28
CA ALA A 90 16.71 1.27 -13.16
C ALA A 90 15.76 0.91 -14.31
N GLU A 91 14.46 0.80 -14.03
CA GLU A 91 13.41 0.51 -15.01
C GLU A 91 13.29 1.64 -16.05
N HIS A 92 13.22 2.91 -15.60
CA HIS A 92 13.25 4.06 -16.49
C HIS A 92 14.51 4.11 -17.38
N ALA A 93 15.69 3.83 -16.83
CA ALA A 93 16.93 3.79 -17.59
C ALA A 93 16.94 2.66 -18.64
N TYR A 94 16.39 1.50 -18.32
CA TYR A 94 16.22 0.39 -19.25
C TYR A 94 15.30 0.75 -20.43
N HIS A 95 14.10 1.27 -20.14
CA HIS A 95 13.14 1.66 -21.17
C HIS A 95 13.69 2.78 -22.08
N SER A 96 14.44 3.73 -21.52
CA SER A 96 15.10 4.80 -22.29
C SER A 96 16.16 4.29 -23.26
N ARG A 97 16.89 3.22 -22.91
CA ARG A 97 17.86 2.58 -23.82
C ARG A 97 17.14 1.81 -24.92
N ARG A 98 16.08 1.09 -24.57
CA ARG A 98 15.29 0.27 -25.50
C ARG A 98 14.56 1.10 -26.55
N SER A 99 14.06 2.29 -26.22
CA SER A 99 13.38 3.18 -27.18
C SER A 99 14.31 3.88 -28.18
N ARG A 100 15.63 3.84 -27.95
CA ARG A 100 16.66 4.46 -28.79
C ARG A 100 17.24 3.51 -29.85
N THR A 101 16.85 2.23 -29.82
CA THR A 101 17.25 1.18 -30.76
C THR A 101 16.05 0.80 -31.61
#